data_AF-A0A7K2XFM9-F1
#
_entry.id   AF-A0A7K2XFM9-F1
#
_cell.length_a   1.000
_cell.length_b   1.000
_cell.length_c   1.000
_cell.angle_alpha   90.00
_cell.angle_beta   90.00
_cell.angle_gamma   90.00
#
_symmetry.space_group_name_H-M   'P 1'
#
loop_
_entity.id
_entity.type
_entity.pdbx_description
1 polymer ?
#
loop_
_entity_poly.entity_id
_entity_poly.type
_entity_poly.pdbx_seq_one_letter_code
_entity_poly.pdbx_strand_id
1 'polypeptide(L)' 'DLQLSGHTHGGQIWPFHHLVRLDQPAVAGLSRHGARTLLYTSRGTGFWGPPFRVFAPSEITLLVLRSPRRPASS' A
#
# COMPACT_ATOMS: atom_id res chain seq x y z
N ASP A 1 11.03 -10.02 3.96
CA ASP A 1 9.85 -10.65 3.32
C ASP A 1 8.96 -9.54 2.77
N LEU A 2 7.94 -9.90 1.99
CA LEU A 2 7.01 -8.95 1.37
C LEU A 2 5.59 -9.31 1.78
N GLN A 3 4.88 -8.34 2.36
CA GLN A 3 3.46 -8.43 2.65
C GLN A 3 2.69 -7.45 1.76
N LEU A 4 1.61 -7.94 1.15
CA LEU A 4 0.67 -7.14 0.37
C LEU A 4 -0.62 -6.99 1.17
N SER A 5 -1.12 -5.77 1.29
CA SER A 5 -2.32 -5.44 2.05
C SER A 5 -3.21 -4.52 1.23
N GLY A 6 -4.52 -4.76 1.32
CA GLY A 6 -5.51 -3.78 0.87
C GLY A 6 -5.61 -2.64 1.88
N HIS A 7 -5.88 -1.45 1.40
CA HIS A 7 -6.04 -0.28 2.25
C HIS A 7 -7.39 -0.26 2.93
N THR A 8 -7.35 0.22 4.16
CA THR A 8 -8.48 0.64 4.97
C THR A 8 -8.70 2.15 4.79
N HIS A 9 -9.81 2.53 4.14
CA HIS A 9 -10.56 3.80 4.29
C HIS A 9 -9.88 5.15 3.99
N GLY A 10 -8.59 5.32 4.22
CA GLY A 10 -7.84 6.56 4.03
C GLY A 10 -7.56 6.93 2.57
N GLY A 11 -8.18 6.29 1.58
CA GLY A 11 -8.10 6.65 0.17
C GLY A 11 -9.46 7.01 -0.42
N GLN A 12 -10.51 6.99 0.40
CA GLN A 12 -11.89 7.11 -0.07
C GLN A 12 -12.26 8.57 -0.42
N ILE A 13 -11.84 9.55 0.40
CA ILE A 13 -12.19 10.97 0.22
C ILE A 13 -10.97 11.85 0.51
N TRP A 14 -10.64 12.74 -0.44
CA TRP A 14 -9.68 13.81 -0.21
C TRP A 14 -10.31 14.94 0.62
N PRO A 15 -9.63 15.57 1.60
CA PRO A 15 -8.24 15.36 2.04
C PRO A 15 -8.07 14.41 3.23
N PHE A 16 -9.09 13.62 3.59
CA PHE A 16 -9.15 12.83 4.83
C PHE A 16 -7.97 11.85 5.03
N HIS A 17 -7.36 11.41 3.92
CA HIS A 17 -6.15 10.60 3.91
C HIS A 17 -4.96 11.21 4.68
N HIS A 18 -4.88 12.53 4.81
CA HIS A 18 -3.84 13.20 5.61
C HIS A 18 -4.03 12.98 7.12
N LEU A 19 -5.29 12.91 7.59
CA LEU A 19 -5.60 12.62 8.99
C LEU A 19 -5.28 11.17 9.33
N VAL A 20 -5.63 10.23 8.43
CA VAL A 20 -5.32 8.81 8.62
C VAL A 20 -3.82 8.55 8.68
N ARG A 21 -3.00 9.31 7.94
CA ARG A 21 -1.52 9.20 8.00
C ARG A 21 -0.92 9.52 9.37
N LEU A 22 -1.63 10.25 10.24
CA LEU A 22 -1.17 10.55 11.60
C LEU A 22 -1.26 9.34 12.52
N ASP A 23 -2.24 8.46 12.29
CA ASP A 23 -2.48 7.24 13.08
C ASP A 23 -1.92 5.98 12.41
N GLN A 24 -1.99 5.92 11.08
CA GLN A 24 -1.61 4.77 10.27
C GLN A 24 -0.40 5.14 9.39
N PRO A 25 0.83 4.73 9.71
CA PRO A 25 2.01 5.11 8.93
C PRO A 25 2.03 4.51 7.51
N ALA A 26 1.34 3.38 7.28
CA ALA A 26 1.32 2.66 6.01
C ALA A 26 -0.04 2.75 5.28
N VAL A 27 -0.48 3.99 4.98
CA VAL A 27 -1.77 4.29 4.33
C VAL A 27 -1.81 3.88 2.86
N ALA A 28 -0.72 4.06 2.10
CA ALA A 28 -0.67 3.66 0.70
C ALA A 28 0.77 3.54 0.19
N GLY A 29 1.00 2.66 -0.77
CA GLY A 29 2.30 2.42 -1.39
C GLY A 29 3.19 1.48 -0.58
N LEU A 30 4.47 1.44 -0.95
CA LEU A 30 5.48 0.57 -0.34
C LEU A 30 6.13 1.27 0.87
N SER A 31 6.18 0.57 1.99
CA SER A 31 6.79 1.01 3.23
C SER A 31 7.63 -0.10 3.86
N ARG A 32 8.45 0.25 4.86
CA ARG A 32 9.19 -0.72 5.66
C ARG A 32 8.46 -0.96 6.98
N HIS A 33 8.24 -2.23 7.30
CA HIS A 33 7.75 -2.67 8.59
C HIS A 33 8.91 -3.38 9.32
N GLY A 34 9.51 -2.70 10.29
CA GLY A 34 10.74 -3.17 10.94
C GLY A 34 11.93 -3.29 9.97
N ALA A 35 12.93 -4.10 10.35
CA ALA A 35 14.20 -4.20 9.63
C ALA A 35 14.12 -5.01 8.33
N ARG A 36 13.21 -5.98 8.25
CA ARG A 36 13.23 -7.04 7.22
C ARG A 36 12.01 -7.06 6.30
N THR A 37 10.88 -6.49 6.73
CA THR A 37 9.61 -6.64 6.02
C THR A 37 9.31 -5.42 5.17
N LEU A 38 9.01 -5.65 3.90
CA LEU A 38 8.39 -4.67 3.03
C LEU A 38 6.87 -4.84 3.14
N LEU A 39 6.18 -3.75 3.44
CA LEU A 39 4.73 -3.71 3.51
C LEU A 39 4.21 -2.81 2.39
N TYR A 40 3.47 -3.40 1.46
CA TYR A 40 2.77 -2.66 0.43
C TYR A 40 1.28 -2.57 0.77
N THR A 41 0.74 -1.35 0.78
CA THR A 41 -0.68 -1.09 1.00
C THR A 41 -1.29 -0.48 -0.28
N SER A 42 -2.19 -1.19 -0.96
CA SER A 42 -2.95 -0.66 -2.12
C SER A 42 -4.11 0.20 -1.62
N ARG A 43 -4.41 1.39 -2.17
CA ARG A 43 -5.54 2.25 -1.74
C ARG A 43 -6.92 1.59 -1.79
N GLY A 44 -7.01 0.40 -2.36
CA GLY A 44 -8.21 -0.42 -2.35
C GLY A 44 -9.34 0.15 -3.21
N THR A 45 -10.40 -0.63 -3.34
CA THR A 45 -11.62 -0.28 -4.08
C THR A 45 -12.88 -0.34 -3.20
N GLY A 46 -12.74 -0.75 -1.94
CA GLY A 46 -13.84 -0.90 -0.98
C GLY A 46 -14.17 0.37 -0.19
N PHE A 47 -15.30 0.33 0.53
CA PHE A 47 -15.87 1.45 1.28
C PHE A 47 -16.28 0.98 2.69
N TRP A 48 -16.27 1.88 3.69
CA TRP A 48 -16.84 1.61 5.02
C TRP A 48 -18.20 2.29 5.24
N GLY A 49 -18.72 2.97 4.23
CA GLY A 49 -20.00 3.67 4.32
C GLY A 49 -20.61 3.86 2.93
N PRO A 50 -21.25 5.01 2.66
CA PRO A 50 -21.76 5.32 1.33
C PRO A 50 -20.66 5.13 0.26
N PRO A 51 -21.00 4.59 -0.92
CA PRO A 51 -20.03 4.18 -1.94
C PRO A 51 -19.46 5.36 -2.73
N PHE A 52 -18.92 6.37 -2.03
CA PHE A 52 -18.34 7.57 -2.63
C PHE A 52 -16.82 7.46 -2.69
N ARG A 53 -16.24 7.68 -3.88
CA ARG A 53 -14.82 7.99 -4.06
C ARG A 53 -14.71 9.34 -4.74
N VAL A 54 -14.44 10.38 -3.96
CA VAL A 54 -14.40 11.76 -4.48
C VAL A 54 -12.97 12.26 -4.43
N PHE A 55 -12.44 12.60 -5.61
CA PHE A 55 -11.05 13.01 -5.82
C PHE A 55 -10.00 12.04 -5.25
N ALA A 56 -10.37 10.77 -5.06
CA ALA A 56 -9.45 9.71 -4.71
C ALA A 56 -8.46 9.50 -5.87
N PRO A 57 -7.14 9.46 -5.62
CA PRO A 57 -6.18 9.18 -6.66
C PRO A 57 -6.41 7.79 -7.28
N SER A 58 -6.44 7.72 -8.61
CA SER A 58 -6.40 6.44 -9.33
C SER A 58 -5.08 5.72 -9.04
N GLU A 59 -5.11 4.39 -8.96
CA GLU A 59 -3.94 3.57 -8.66
C GLU A 59 -3.87 2.33 -9.55
N ILE A 60 -2.70 2.11 -10.15
CA ILE A 60 -2.28 0.86 -10.79
C ILE A 60 -0.88 0.57 -10.28
N THR A 61 -0.69 -0.60 -9.67
CA THR A 61 0.61 -0.96 -9.07
C THR A 61 1.25 -2.14 -9.80
N LEU A 62 2.51 -1.97 -10.17
CA LEU A 62 3.37 -3.01 -10.70
C LEU A 62 4.41 -3.41 -9.65
N LEU A 63 4.35 -4.66 -9.20
CA LEU A 63 5.34 -5.25 -8.30
C LEU A 63 6.26 -6.19 -9.08
N VAL A 64 7.56 -5.86 -9.12
CA VAL A 64 8.58 -6.70 -9.77
C VAL A 64 9.38 -7.43 -8.70
N LEU A 65 9.17 -8.75 -8.60
CA LEU A 65 9.93 -9.61 -7.69
C LEU A 65 11.15 -10.16 -8.41
N ARG A 66 12.31 -10.07 -7.76
CA ARG A 66 13.58 -10.62 -8.27
C ARG A 66 14.11 -11.61 -7.25
N SER A 67 14.47 -12.80 -7.70
CA SER A 67 15.27 -13.72 -6.89
C SER A 67 16.73 -13.25 -6.88
N PRO A 68 17.47 -13.48 -5.78
CA PRO A 68 18.92 -13.33 -5.81
C PRO A 68 19.51 -14.23 -6.89
N ARG A 69 20.39 -13.69 -7.74
CA ARG A 69 21.10 -14.50 -8.73
C ARG A 69 22.03 -15.44 -7.96
N ARG A 70 21.79 -16.75 -8.04
CA ARG A 70 22.74 -17.74 -7.49
C ARG A 70 24.04 -17.62 -8.27
N PRO A 71 25.21 -17.43 -7.63
CA PRO A 71 26.48 -17.47 -8.35
C PRO A 71 26.62 -18.84 -9.02
N ALA A 72 27.13 -18.85 -10.26
CA ALA A 72 27.35 -20.09 -10.99
C ALA A 72 28.39 -20.92 -10.23
N SER A 73 28.06 -22.18 -9.97
CA SER A 73 29.02 -23.15 -9.44
C SER A 73 30.15 -23.31 -10.47
N SER A 74 31.39 -23.08 -10.04
CA SER A 74 32.60 -23.38 -10.84
C SER A 74 32.89 -24.87 -10.79
#